data_AF-A0AAU1GJC4-F1
#
_entry.id   AF-A0AAU1GJC4-F1
#
_cell.length_a   1.000
_cell.length_b   1.000
_cell.length_c   1.000
_cell.angle_alpha   90.00
_cell.angle_beta   90.00
_cell.angle_gamma   90.00
#
_symmetry.space_group_name_H-M   'P 1'
#
loop_
_entity.id
_entity.type
_entity.pdbx_description
1 polymer ?
#
loop_
_entity_poly.entity_id
_entity_poly.type
_entity_poly.pdbx_seq_one_letter_code
_entity_poly.pdbx_strand_id
1 'polypeptide(L)'
;MLAQEHGTKTATTIALGLYTAYNVAATIASVPAGRFSDRLGTRGPAVVLAGVGIGAVETAEHSAVAALAPKGLRGSAFGMLATVQSLGNLAASTIAGLLWTLVSPTAAFAYLTAWMGVALIGLLWSARRARG
;
A
#
# COMPACT_ATOMS: atom_id res chain seq x y z
N MET A 1 38.24 37.12 24.38
CA MET A 1 36.94 37.51 23.77
C MET A 1 36.96 37.43 22.23
N LEU A 2 38.03 37.83 21.52
CA LEU A 2 38.09 37.82 20.03
C LEU A 2 38.07 36.43 19.34
N ALA A 3 38.43 35.35 20.04
CA ALA A 3 38.40 33.98 19.51
C ALA A 3 36.97 33.37 19.51
N GLN A 4 36.11 33.80 20.44
CA GLN A 4 34.74 33.30 20.54
C GLN A 4 33.85 33.85 19.41
N GLU A 5 34.11 35.08 18.93
CA GLU A 5 33.39 35.67 17.80
C GLU A 5 33.69 34.98 16.46
N HIS A 6 34.93 34.54 16.22
CA HIS A 6 35.30 33.83 14.99
C HIS A 6 34.68 32.44 14.91
N GLY A 7 34.59 31.72 16.04
CA GLY A 7 33.87 30.45 16.12
C GLY A 7 32.38 30.60 15.90
N THR A 8 31.77 31.66 16.46
CA THR A 8 30.33 31.95 16.33
C THR A 8 29.96 32.32 14.89
N LYS A 9 30.76 33.16 14.20
CA LYS A 9 30.51 33.51 12.79
C LYS A 9 30.60 32.30 11.86
N THR A 10 31.58 31.42 12.10
CA THR A 10 31.76 30.19 11.33
C THR A 10 30.59 29.23 11.55
N ALA A 11 30.18 29.04 12.82
CA ALA A 11 29.03 28.20 13.16
C ALA A 11 27.72 28.72 12.56
N THR A 12 27.46 30.03 12.63
CA THR A 12 26.28 30.66 12.03
C THR A 12 26.26 30.51 10.52
N THR A 13 27.42 30.64 9.86
CA THR A 13 27.54 30.45 8.40
C THR A 13 27.26 29.01 7.99
N ILE A 14 27.84 28.04 8.71
CA ILE A 14 27.61 26.62 8.48
C ILE A 14 26.14 26.27 8.72
N ALA A 15 25.54 26.79 9.80
CA ALA A 15 24.13 26.56 10.12
C ALA A 15 23.18 27.15 9.06
N LEU A 16 23.42 28.37 8.60
CA LEU A 16 22.67 28.99 7.50
C LEU A 16 22.85 28.22 6.19
N GLY A 17 24.07 27.75 5.90
CA GLY A 17 24.36 26.93 4.73
C GLY A 17 23.60 25.60 4.73
N LEU A 18 23.64 24.87 5.85
CA LEU A 18 22.89 23.62 6.05
C LEU A 18 21.38 23.83 5.97
N TYR A 19 20.87 24.88 6.62
CA TYR A 19 19.44 25.21 6.59
C TYR A 19 18.97 25.53 5.16
N THR A 20 19.75 26.32 4.43
CA THR A 20 19.44 26.68 3.04
C THR A 20 19.50 25.44 2.14
N ALA A 21 20.54 24.62 2.27
CA ALA A 21 20.66 23.37 1.53
C ALA A 21 19.49 22.40 1.81
N TYR A 22 19.08 22.26 3.08
CA TYR A 22 17.93 21.46 3.46
C TYR A 22 16.63 21.98 2.84
N ASN A 23 16.38 23.30 2.90
CA ASN A 23 15.17 23.89 2.33
C ASN A 23 15.13 23.77 0.80
N VAL A 24 16.28 23.89 0.13
CA VAL A 24 16.39 23.68 -1.31
C VAL A 24 16.12 22.21 -1.67
N ALA A 25 16.72 21.28 -0.93
CA ALA A 25 16.47 19.85 -1.12
C ALA A 25 15.00 19.49 -0.88
N ALA A 26 14.40 20.03 0.19
CA ALA A 26 12.99 19.85 0.50
C ALA A 26 12.08 20.44 -0.59
N THR A 27 12.42 21.62 -1.12
CA THR A 27 11.66 22.26 -2.22
C THR A 27 11.71 21.41 -3.48
N ILE A 28 12.90 20.95 -3.89
CA ILE A 28 13.09 20.10 -5.07
C ILE A 28 12.36 18.77 -4.92
N ALA A 29 12.33 18.19 -3.72
CA ALA A 29 11.59 16.96 -3.44
C ALA A 29 10.07 17.19 -3.37
N SER A 30 9.63 18.36 -2.88
CA SER A 30 8.21 18.66 -2.67
C SER A 30 7.43 18.89 -3.97
N VAL A 31 8.07 19.39 -5.04
CA VAL A 31 7.39 19.64 -6.33
C VAL A 31 6.94 18.34 -7.02
N PRO A 32 7.78 17.29 -7.16
CA PRO A 32 7.32 16.00 -7.68
C PRO A 32 6.41 15.26 -6.69
N ALA A 33 6.65 15.36 -5.38
CA ALA A 33 5.80 14.74 -4.37
C ALA A 33 4.39 15.36 -4.32
N GLY A 34 4.31 16.69 -4.41
CA GLY A 34 3.05 17.44 -4.49
C GLY A 34 2.26 17.08 -5.75
N ARG A 35 2.92 17.01 -6.92
CA ARG A 35 2.26 16.57 -8.15
C ARG A 35 1.77 15.12 -8.11
N PHE A 36 2.47 14.24 -7.39
CA PHE A 36 2.01 12.87 -7.19
C PHE A 36 0.77 12.83 -6.28
N SER A 37 0.75 13.62 -5.21
CA SER A 37 -0.40 13.80 -4.32
C SER A 37 -1.60 14.42 -5.05
N ASP A 38 -1.38 15.45 -5.87
CA ASP A 38 -2.43 16.15 -6.62
C ASP A 38 -3.05 15.24 -7.71
N ARG A 39 -2.27 14.31 -8.28
CA ARG A 39 -2.77 13.29 -9.21
C ARG A 39 -3.69 12.26 -8.54
N LEU A 40 -3.47 12.00 -7.26
CA LEU A 40 -4.29 11.11 -6.47
C LEU A 40 -5.58 11.80 -6.00
N GLY A 41 -5.56 13.13 -5.79
CA GLY A 41 -6.73 13.96 -5.51
C GLY A 41 -7.61 13.39 -4.38
N THR A 42 -8.93 13.58 -4.46
CA THR A 42 -9.89 13.01 -3.49
C THR A 42 -9.87 11.48 -3.43
N ARG A 43 -9.37 10.80 -4.47
CA ARG A 43 -9.32 9.33 -4.55
C ARG A 43 -8.06 8.74 -3.92
N GLY A 44 -7.08 9.58 -3.58
CA GLY A 44 -5.79 9.19 -3.06
C GLY A 44 -5.85 8.30 -1.82
N PRO A 45 -6.56 8.73 -0.77
CA PRO A 45 -6.71 7.92 0.44
C PRO A 45 -7.33 6.55 0.16
N ALA A 46 -8.33 6.49 -0.72
CA ALA A 46 -8.99 5.22 -1.08
C ALA A 46 -8.04 4.27 -1.82
N VAL A 47 -7.23 4.78 -2.76
CA VAL A 47 -6.23 3.99 -3.48
C VAL A 47 -5.13 3.49 -2.53
N VAL A 48 -4.65 4.35 -1.63
CA VAL A 48 -3.65 3.98 -0.62
C VAL A 48 -4.19 2.91 0.33
N LEU A 49 -5.40 3.09 0.87
CA LEU A 49 -6.03 2.10 1.76
C LEU A 49 -6.26 0.77 1.05
N ALA A 50 -6.70 0.78 -0.21
CA ALA A 50 -6.85 -0.43 -1.00
C ALA A 50 -5.50 -1.13 -1.21
N GLY A 51 -4.45 -0.40 -1.59
CA GLY A 51 -3.11 -0.95 -1.79
C GLY A 51 -2.51 -1.54 -0.52
N VAL A 52 -2.66 -0.84 0.62
CA VAL A 52 -2.21 -1.34 1.93
C VAL A 52 -2.97 -2.61 2.31
N GLY A 53 -4.28 -2.65 2.10
CA GLY A 53 -5.10 -3.83 2.37
C GLY A 53 -4.68 -5.04 1.54
N ILE A 54 -4.50 -4.85 0.23
CA ILE A 54 -4.05 -5.91 -0.68
C ILE A 54 -2.68 -6.43 -0.26
N GLY A 55 -1.71 -5.53 -0.04
CA GLY A 55 -0.35 -5.93 0.36
C GLY A 55 -0.30 -6.65 1.70
N ALA A 56 -1.16 -6.27 2.66
CA ALA A 56 -1.24 -6.96 3.94
C ALA A 56 -1.79 -8.39 3.80
N VAL A 57 -2.84 -8.59 2.98
CA VAL A 57 -3.42 -9.91 2.71
C VAL A 57 -2.43 -10.80 1.95
N GLU A 58 -1.79 -10.26 0.91
CA GLU A 58 -0.80 -10.97 0.10
C GLU A 58 0.44 -11.36 0.93
N THR A 59 0.89 -10.49 1.82
CA THR A 59 2.00 -10.83 2.72
C THR A 59 1.59 -11.94 3.70
N ALA A 60 0.38 -11.86 4.26
CA ALA A 60 -0.11 -12.84 5.22
C ALA A 60 -0.32 -14.23 4.59
N GLU A 61 -0.90 -14.33 3.40
CA GLU A 61 -1.11 -15.61 2.72
C GLU A 61 0.24 -16.27 2.36
N HIS A 62 1.21 -15.51 1.85
CA HIS A 62 2.51 -16.03 1.45
C HIS A 62 3.30 -16.50 2.67
N SER A 63 3.20 -15.76 3.78
CA SER A 63 3.76 -16.17 5.08
C SER A 63 3.11 -17.45 5.59
N ALA A 64 1.78 -17.56 5.51
CA ALA A 64 1.06 -18.75 5.93
C ALA A 64 1.45 -19.98 5.09
N VAL A 65 1.55 -19.84 3.76
CA VAL A 65 2.02 -20.91 2.88
C VAL A 65 3.46 -21.30 3.20
N ALA A 66 4.36 -20.34 3.41
CA ALA A 66 5.74 -20.62 3.79
C ALA A 66 5.85 -21.39 5.13
N ALA A 67 5.03 -21.01 6.11
CA ALA A 67 5.03 -21.57 7.45
C ALA A 67 4.41 -22.97 7.52
N LEU A 68 3.31 -23.19 6.79
CA LEU A 68 2.52 -24.43 6.86
C LEU A 68 2.96 -25.48 5.83
N ALA A 69 3.56 -25.07 4.71
CA ALA A 69 3.95 -26.02 3.67
C ALA A 69 5.20 -26.84 4.08
N PRO A 70 5.18 -28.18 3.86
CA PRO A 70 6.35 -29.04 4.08
C PRO A 70 7.57 -28.58 3.28
N LYS A 71 8.78 -28.72 3.85
CA LYS A 71 10.03 -28.18 3.29
C LYS A 71 10.28 -28.59 1.82
N GLY A 72 9.96 -29.84 1.46
CA GLY A 72 10.14 -30.36 0.09
C GLY A 72 9.03 -29.97 -0.89
N LEU A 73 7.90 -29.43 -0.43
CA LEU A 73 6.73 -29.13 -1.27
C LEU A 73 6.41 -27.63 -1.33
N ARG A 74 7.23 -26.76 -0.73
CA ARG A 74 6.97 -25.30 -0.70
C ARG A 74 6.84 -24.69 -2.09
N GLY A 75 7.69 -25.10 -3.04
CA GLY A 75 7.60 -24.63 -4.42
C GLY A 75 6.26 -25.00 -5.07
N SER A 76 5.76 -26.22 -4.82
CA SER A 76 4.45 -26.66 -5.32
C SER A 76 3.30 -25.92 -4.62
N ALA A 77 3.40 -25.68 -3.32
CA ALA A 77 2.40 -24.93 -2.56
C ALA A 77 2.28 -23.47 -3.05
N PHE A 78 3.40 -22.79 -3.30
CA PHE A 78 3.40 -21.46 -3.92
C PHE A 78 2.89 -21.50 -5.37
N GLY A 79 3.23 -22.54 -6.14
CA GLY A 79 2.67 -22.75 -7.47
C GLY A 79 1.14 -22.86 -7.46
N MET A 80 0.58 -23.63 -6.52
CA MET A 80 -0.88 -23.76 -6.35
C MET A 80 -1.52 -22.46 -5.88
N LEU A 81 -0.87 -21.73 -4.97
CA LEU A 81 -1.34 -20.40 -4.57
C LEU A 81 -1.43 -19.47 -5.79
N ALA A 82 -0.38 -19.42 -6.60
CA ALA A 82 -0.32 -18.56 -7.79
C ALA A 82 -1.37 -18.95 -8.86
N THR A 83 -1.64 -20.24 -9.06
CA THR A 83 -2.68 -20.69 -10.00
C THR A 83 -4.07 -20.30 -9.52
N VAL A 84 -4.36 -20.50 -8.24
CA VAL A 84 -5.65 -20.11 -7.64
C VAL A 84 -5.83 -18.60 -7.72
N GLN A 85 -4.79 -17.81 -7.41
CA GLN A 85 -4.85 -16.34 -7.53
C GLN A 85 -5.08 -15.89 -8.97
N SER A 86 -4.36 -16.46 -9.93
CA SER A 86 -4.50 -16.08 -11.34
C SER A 86 -5.90 -16.39 -11.86
N LEU A 87 -6.44 -17.56 -11.52
CA LEU A 87 -7.80 -17.95 -11.91
C LEU A 87 -8.86 -17.07 -11.23
N GLY A 88 -8.67 -16.76 -9.95
CA GLY A 88 -9.53 -15.84 -9.20
C GLY A 88 -9.52 -14.43 -9.80
N ASN A 89 -8.34 -13.90 -10.13
CA ASN A 89 -8.19 -12.59 -10.74
C ASN A 89 -8.81 -12.53 -12.14
N LEU A 90 -8.67 -13.60 -12.93
CA LEU A 90 -9.32 -13.71 -14.24
C LEU A 90 -10.84 -13.66 -14.09
N ALA A 91 -11.41 -14.53 -13.25
CA ALA A 91 -12.85 -14.58 -13.00
C ALA A 91 -13.39 -13.25 -12.45
N ALA A 92 -12.70 -12.66 -11.47
CA ALA A 92 -13.08 -11.38 -10.88
C ALA A 92 -13.06 -10.25 -11.92
N SER A 93 -12.02 -10.19 -12.76
CA SER A 93 -11.90 -9.17 -13.81
C SER A 93 -12.96 -9.36 -14.90
N THR A 94 -13.23 -10.60 -15.31
CA THR A 94 -14.30 -10.91 -16.27
C THR A 94 -15.67 -10.51 -15.71
N ILE A 95 -15.99 -10.89 -14.48
CA ILE A 95 -17.27 -10.55 -13.85
C ILE A 95 -17.40 -9.03 -13.69
N ALA A 96 -16.38 -8.36 -13.14
CA ALA A 96 -16.38 -6.90 -12.98
C ALA A 96 -16.52 -6.17 -14.32
N GLY A 97 -15.82 -6.64 -15.36
CA GLY A 97 -15.92 -6.12 -16.71
C GLY A 97 -17.32 -6.31 -17.31
N LEU A 98 -17.93 -7.49 -17.16
CA LEU A 98 -19.29 -7.76 -17.61
C LEU A 98 -20.33 -6.92 -16.86
N LEU A 99 -20.20 -6.75 -15.54
CA LEU A 99 -21.07 -5.86 -14.78
C LEU A 99 -20.93 -4.41 -15.26
N TRP A 100 -19.71 -3.98 -15.52
CA TRP A 100 -19.43 -2.62 -15.99
C TRP A 100 -20.07 -2.35 -17.36
N THR A 101 -19.92 -3.29 -18.29
CA THR A 101 -20.36 -3.10 -19.69
C THR A 101 -21.84 -3.38 -19.90
N LEU A 102 -22.41 -4.37 -19.21
CA LEU A 102 -23.78 -4.82 -19.44
C LEU A 102 -24.80 -4.22 -18.47
N VAL A 103 -24.38 -3.81 -17.27
CA VAL A 103 -25.29 -3.31 -16.22
C VAL A 103 -25.03 -1.83 -15.95
N SER A 104 -23.90 -1.50 -15.32
CA SER A 104 -23.42 -0.13 -15.11
C SER A 104 -22.08 -0.13 -14.37
N PRO A 105 -21.29 0.95 -14.48
CA PRO A 105 -20.11 1.16 -13.63
C PRO A 105 -20.39 1.05 -12.13
N THR A 106 -21.52 1.62 -11.68
CA THR A 106 -21.92 1.60 -10.27
C THR A 106 -22.19 0.19 -9.77
N ALA A 107 -22.79 -0.68 -10.59
CA ALA A 107 -23.02 -2.08 -10.24
C ALA A 107 -21.71 -2.86 -10.05
N ALA A 108 -20.72 -2.64 -10.93
CA ALA A 108 -19.39 -3.26 -10.79
C ALA A 108 -18.71 -2.84 -9.47
N PHE A 109 -18.77 -1.54 -9.12
CA PHE A 109 -18.25 -1.06 -7.84
C PHE A 109 -19.01 -1.62 -6.64
N ALA A 110 -20.35 -1.67 -6.68
CA ALA A 110 -21.15 -2.23 -5.61
C ALA A 110 -20.84 -3.72 -5.37
N TYR A 111 -20.62 -4.48 -6.44
CA TYR A 111 -20.18 -5.87 -6.37
C TYR A 111 -18.83 -6.00 -5.65
N LEU A 112 -17.83 -5.19 -6.02
CA LEU A 112 -16.52 -5.16 -5.37
C LEU A 112 -16.62 -4.78 -3.89
N THR A 113 -17.43 -3.77 -3.56
CA THR A 113 -17.65 -3.33 -2.17
C THR A 113 -18.32 -4.41 -1.33
N ALA A 114 -19.30 -5.13 -1.88
CA ALA A 114 -19.97 -6.22 -1.18
C ALA A 114 -18.99 -7.35 -0.80
N TRP A 115 -18.15 -7.78 -1.74
CA TRP A 115 -17.11 -8.78 -1.47
C TRP A 115 -16.10 -8.32 -0.43
N MET A 116 -15.72 -7.05 -0.45
CA MET A 116 -14.82 -6.47 0.56
C MET A 116 -15.46 -6.48 1.96
N GLY A 117 -16.76 -6.20 2.04
CA GLY A 117 -17.52 -6.29 3.30
C GLY A 117 -17.55 -7.73 3.85
N VAL A 118 -17.78 -8.72 3.00
CA VAL A 118 -17.74 -10.14 3.39
C VAL A 118 -16.36 -10.55 3.91
N ALA A 119 -15.29 -10.15 3.20
CA ALA A 119 -13.92 -10.43 3.62
C ALA A 119 -13.59 -9.79 4.99
N LEU A 120 -14.00 -8.54 5.19
CA LEU A 120 -13.81 -7.84 6.47
C LEU A 120 -14.55 -8.53 7.61
N ILE A 121 -15.80 -8.95 7.39
CA ILE A 121 -16.58 -9.69 8.40
C ILE A 121 -15.89 -11.01 8.76
N GLY A 122 -15.42 -11.77 7.75
CA GLY A 122 -14.69 -13.01 7.96
C GLY A 122 -13.39 -12.82 8.77
N LEU A 123 -12.63 -11.77 8.46
CA LEU A 123 -11.41 -11.41 9.19
C LEU A 123 -11.70 -10.99 10.64
N LEU A 124 -12.73 -10.16 10.85
CA LEU A 124 -13.13 -9.76 12.20
C LEU A 124 -13.59 -10.96 13.02
N TRP A 125 -14.28 -11.92 12.40
CA TRP A 125 -14.71 -13.14 13.04
C TRP A 125 -13.52 -14.04 13.43
N SER A 126 -12.55 -14.24 12.54
CA SER A 126 -11.34 -15.02 12.87
C SER A 126 -10.50 -14.36 13.97
N ALA A 127 -10.36 -13.03 13.94
CA ALA A 127 -9.63 -12.27 14.96
C ALA A 127 -10.32 -12.26 16.34
N ARG A 128 -11.64 -12.47 16.39
CA ARG A 128 -12.38 -12.68 17.64
C ARG A 128 -12.14 -14.09 18.17
N ARG A 129 -12.13 -15.09 17.29
CA ARG A 129 -11.97 -16.50 17.64
C ARG A 129 -10.56 -16.87 18.12
N ALA A 130 -9.55 -16.10 17.74
CA ALA A 130 -8.18 -16.27 18.23
C ALA A 130 -7.92 -15.65 19.62
N ARG A 131 -8.87 -14.87 20.14
CA ARG A 131 -8.75 -14.15 21.43
C ARG A 131 -9.57 -14.75 22.58
N GLY A 132 -10.41 -15.74 22.30
CA GLY A 132 -11.19 -16.49 23.30
C GLY A 132 -10.78 -17.95 23.28
#